data_AF-A0A7Y1W147-F1
#
_entry.id   AF-A0A7Y1W147-F1
#
_cell.length_a   1.000
_cell.length_b   1.000
_cell.length_c   1.000
_cell.angle_alpha   90.00
_cell.angle_beta   90.00
_cell.angle_gamma   90.00
#
_symmetry.space_group_name_H-M   'P 1'
#
loop_
_entity.id
_entity.type
_entity.pdbx_description
1 polymer ?
#
loop_
_entity_poly.entity_id
_entity_poly.type
_entity_poly.pdbx_seq_one_letter_code
_entity_poly.pdbx_strand_id
1 'polypeptide(L)'
;FRVPHREEYSEAVGFRIDGPSKSALFIPDIDKWSKWERDLAEQVRDVDYALIDATFFSNGELPNRDMAQVPHPFVVESMAVLDELPAAERAKVWFIHFNHSNPLLDANSEASQAVREAGYNIAVEGVRLGL
;
A
#
# COMPACT_ATOMS: atom_id res chain seq x y z
N PHE A 1 -2.20 9.69 12.29
CA PHE A 1 -0.77 9.88 12.58
C PHE A 1 -0.11 10.49 11.35
N ARG A 2 1.05 11.16 11.51
CA ARG A 2 1.76 11.74 10.36
C ARG A 2 2.46 10.65 9.55
N VAL A 3 2.44 10.80 8.24
CA VAL A 3 3.12 9.95 7.28
C VAL A 3 4.04 10.84 6.44
N PRO A 4 5.28 10.42 6.12
CA PRO A 4 6.19 11.23 5.32
C PRO A 4 5.57 11.53 3.94
N HIS A 5 5.54 12.81 3.55
CA HIS A 5 5.12 13.28 2.24
C HIS A 5 5.95 14.51 1.84
N ARG A 6 6.20 14.70 0.53
CA ARG A 6 6.91 15.87 -0.01
C ARG A 6 6.33 17.20 0.51
N GLU A 7 7.22 18.05 1.03
CA GLU A 7 6.91 19.27 1.81
C GLU A 7 6.25 20.44 1.06
N GLU A 8 5.82 20.29 -0.20
CA GLU A 8 5.35 21.47 -0.93
C GLU A 8 3.90 21.89 -0.62
N TYR A 9 2.86 21.03 -0.55
CA TYR A 9 1.49 21.52 -0.22
C TYR A 9 0.47 20.50 0.37
N SER A 10 0.86 19.32 0.84
CA SER A 10 -0.07 18.42 1.56
C SER A 10 0.64 17.57 2.61
N GLU A 11 0.19 17.63 3.85
CA GLU A 11 0.54 16.63 4.87
C GLU A 11 -0.20 15.32 4.50
N ALA A 12 0.49 14.32 3.95
CA ALA A 12 -0.11 12.99 3.90
C ALA A 12 -0.25 12.48 5.34
N VAL A 13 -1.46 12.07 5.69
CA VAL A 13 -1.78 11.55 7.01
C VAL A 13 -2.27 10.12 6.86
N GLY A 14 -1.74 9.24 7.69
CA GLY A 14 -2.26 7.90 7.85
C GLY A 14 -3.28 7.88 8.97
N PHE A 15 -4.34 7.10 8.81
CA PHE A 15 -5.38 6.93 9.81
C PHE A 15 -5.35 5.52 10.38
N ARG A 16 -5.57 5.41 11.68
CA ARG A 16 -6.11 4.20 12.30
C ARG A 16 -7.59 4.47 12.54
N ILE A 17 -8.44 3.58 12.07
CA ILE A 17 -9.89 3.69 12.19
C ILE A 17 -10.35 2.49 13.01
N ASP A 18 -10.82 2.72 14.22
CA ASP A 18 -11.35 1.67 15.09
C ASP A 18 -12.89 1.67 14.96
N GLY A 19 -13.42 0.58 14.41
CA GLY A 19 -14.86 0.32 14.32
C GLY A 19 -15.39 -0.45 15.54
N PRO A 20 -16.69 -0.79 15.55
CA PRO A 20 -17.30 -1.54 16.65
C PRO A 20 -16.70 -2.94 16.86
N SER A 21 -16.16 -3.55 15.80
CA SER A 21 -15.68 -4.94 15.84
C SER A 21 -14.30 -5.16 15.21
N LYS A 22 -13.88 -4.26 14.32
CA LYS A 22 -12.65 -4.36 13.55
C LYS A 22 -12.00 -2.99 13.40
N SER A 23 -10.75 -3.01 13.02
CA SER A 23 -9.91 -1.83 12.84
C SER A 23 -9.25 -1.80 11.47
N ALA A 24 -8.99 -0.60 10.97
CA ALA A 24 -8.29 -0.39 9.71
C ALA A 24 -7.13 0.59 9.85
N LEU A 25 -6.00 0.23 9.24
CA LEU A 25 -4.93 1.15 8.87
C LEU A 25 -5.25 1.68 7.47
N PHE A 26 -5.21 3.01 7.30
CA PHE A 26 -5.46 3.66 6.02
C PHE A 26 -4.33 4.65 5.71
N ILE A 27 -3.48 4.28 4.75
CA ILE A 27 -2.32 5.06 4.29
C ILE A 27 -2.39 5.12 2.76
N PRO A 28 -3.17 6.04 2.18
CA PRO A 28 -3.36 6.09 0.73
C PRO A 28 -2.15 6.66 -0.01
N ASP A 29 -1.32 7.44 0.68
CA ASP A 29 -0.19 8.15 0.12
C ASP A 29 0.95 8.21 1.16
N ILE A 30 2.16 7.83 0.76
CA ILE A 30 3.38 7.91 1.56
C ILE A 30 4.62 8.02 0.67
N ASP A 31 5.61 8.83 1.08
CA ASP A 31 6.88 8.96 0.36
C ASP A 31 7.63 7.62 0.20
N LYS A 32 8.04 7.03 1.34
CA LYS A 32 8.80 5.79 1.45
C LYS A 32 8.67 5.22 2.87
N TRP A 33 8.59 3.90 3.00
CA TRP A 33 8.56 3.23 4.31
C TRP A 33 9.77 3.53 5.18
N SER A 34 10.97 3.61 4.58
CA SER A 34 12.23 3.91 5.30
C SER A 34 12.29 5.31 5.91
N LYS A 35 11.44 6.24 5.47
CA LYS A 35 11.31 7.58 6.06
C LYS A 35 10.27 7.63 7.17
N TRP A 36 9.47 6.58 7.32
CA TRP A 36 8.42 6.53 8.33
C TRP A 36 8.98 6.00 9.64
N GLU A 37 8.75 6.72 10.73
CA GLU A 37 9.27 6.35 12.06
C GLU A 37 8.58 5.12 12.66
N ARG A 38 7.62 4.51 11.97
CA ARG A 38 6.88 3.32 12.40
C ARG A 38 7.18 2.14 11.49
N ASP A 39 7.21 0.96 12.08
CA ASP A 39 7.36 -0.29 11.35
C ASP A 39 6.03 -0.69 10.70
N LEU A 40 6.00 -0.79 9.37
CA LEU A 40 4.78 -1.15 8.64
C LEU A 40 4.26 -2.52 9.02
N ALA A 41 5.13 -3.52 9.21
CA ALA A 41 4.74 -4.87 9.53
C ALA A 41 4.07 -4.95 10.91
N GLU A 42 4.58 -4.20 11.90
CA GLU A 42 3.91 -4.02 13.20
C GLU A 42 2.54 -3.35 13.04
N GLN A 43 2.45 -2.26 12.27
CA GLN A 43 1.17 -1.57 12.07
C GLN A 43 0.12 -2.45 11.36
N VAL A 44 0.53 -3.34 10.44
CA VAL A 44 -0.35 -4.32 9.79
C VAL A 44 -0.83 -5.39 10.77
N ARG A 45 0.03 -5.86 11.69
CA ARG A 45 -0.35 -6.84 12.71
C ARG A 45 -1.43 -6.32 13.66
N ASP A 46 -1.39 -5.04 13.96
CA ASP A 46 -2.24 -4.38 14.95
C ASP A 46 -3.65 -4.00 14.46
N VAL A 47 -3.99 -4.33 13.21
CA VAL A 47 -5.29 -4.02 12.59
C VAL A 47 -5.90 -5.25 11.91
N ASP A 48 -7.17 -5.14 11.51
CA ASP A 48 -7.90 -6.17 10.77
C ASP A 48 -7.82 -5.95 9.24
N TYR A 49 -7.66 -4.70 8.83
CA TYR A 49 -7.47 -4.30 7.43
C TYR A 49 -6.35 -3.27 7.32
N ALA A 50 -5.50 -3.39 6.31
CA ALA A 50 -4.48 -2.39 6.01
C ALA A 50 -4.61 -1.94 4.55
N LEU A 51 -5.18 -0.74 4.34
CA LEU A 51 -5.30 -0.13 3.03
C LEU A 51 -4.08 0.76 2.81
N ILE A 52 -3.16 0.32 1.93
CA ILE A 52 -1.84 0.95 1.77
C ILE A 52 -1.58 1.40 0.33
N ASP A 53 -0.77 2.45 0.21
CA ASP A 53 -0.31 3.04 -1.04
C ASP A 53 0.27 1.98 -1.99
N ALA A 54 -0.23 2.03 -3.22
CA ALA A 54 0.23 1.25 -4.36
C ALA A 54 0.26 2.11 -5.62
N THR A 55 0.69 3.36 -5.50
CA THR A 55 0.73 4.31 -6.62
C THR A 55 1.47 3.71 -7.81
N PHE A 56 2.63 3.10 -7.56
CA PHE A 56 3.41 2.40 -8.56
C PHE A 56 3.71 0.96 -8.09
N PHE A 57 3.59 0.01 -8.99
CA PHE A 57 4.00 -1.37 -8.80
C PHE A 57 5.52 -1.54 -8.71
N SER A 58 6.29 -0.90 -9.60
CA SER A 58 7.75 -1.07 -9.73
C SER A 58 8.42 0.09 -10.50
N ASN A 59 9.76 0.10 -10.53
CA ASN A 59 10.50 1.05 -11.37
C ASN A 59 10.23 0.81 -12.87
N GLY A 60 10.18 1.88 -13.66
CA GLY A 60 9.98 1.85 -15.12
C GLY A 60 8.56 2.13 -15.61
N GLU A 61 7.60 2.42 -14.73
CA GLU A 61 6.21 2.71 -15.12
C GLU A 61 5.99 4.07 -15.76
N LEU A 62 6.80 5.07 -15.43
CA LEU A 62 6.68 6.42 -16.00
C LEU A 62 7.74 6.64 -17.08
N PRO A 63 7.35 6.77 -18.36
CA PRO A 63 8.31 7.05 -19.42
C PRO A 63 8.92 8.45 -19.20
N ASN A 64 10.24 8.55 -19.38
CA ASN A 64 11.00 9.80 -19.28
C ASN A 64 11.04 10.45 -17.89
N ARG A 65 10.73 9.71 -16.82
CA ARG A 65 10.86 10.21 -15.45
C ARG A 65 11.68 9.23 -14.61
N ASP A 66 12.67 9.77 -13.91
CA ASP A 66 13.37 9.00 -12.88
C ASP A 66 12.41 8.76 -11.71
N MET A 67 11.98 7.51 -11.55
CA MET A 67 11.05 7.14 -10.49
C MET A 67 11.69 7.20 -9.11
N ALA A 68 13.02 7.25 -8.99
CA ALA A 68 13.67 7.52 -7.70
C ALA A 68 13.34 8.93 -7.17
N GLN A 69 12.94 9.85 -8.05
CA GLN A 69 12.49 11.21 -7.70
C GLN A 69 10.99 11.32 -7.46
N VAL A 70 10.24 10.22 -7.60
CA VAL A 70 8.79 10.17 -7.40
C VAL A 70 8.54 9.49 -6.05
N PRO A 71 8.11 10.25 -5.03
CA PRO A 71 8.11 9.74 -3.67
C PRO A 71 6.87 8.88 -3.41
N HIS A 72 6.94 7.60 -3.79
CA HIS A 72 6.05 6.54 -3.33
C HIS A 72 6.84 5.24 -3.17
N PRO A 73 6.54 4.38 -2.17
CA PRO A 73 7.04 3.02 -2.18
C PRO A 73 6.44 2.27 -3.37
N PHE A 74 7.25 1.43 -4.01
CA PHE A 74 6.72 0.50 -4.99
C PHE A 74 5.94 -0.62 -4.29
N VAL A 75 4.94 -1.19 -4.95
CA VAL A 75 4.26 -2.40 -4.44
C VAL A 75 5.25 -3.50 -4.14
N VAL A 76 6.25 -3.72 -5.01
CA VAL A 76 7.31 -4.72 -4.77
C VAL A 76 8.14 -4.40 -3.52
N GLU A 77 8.34 -3.11 -3.18
CA GLU A 77 9.02 -2.70 -1.94
C GLU A 77 8.11 -2.97 -0.73
N SER A 78 6.82 -2.64 -0.81
CA SER A 78 5.84 -2.93 0.25
C SER A 78 5.72 -4.43 0.52
N MET A 79 5.67 -5.26 -0.52
CA MET A 79 5.63 -6.72 -0.40
C MET A 79 6.90 -7.29 0.24
N ALA A 80 8.07 -6.71 -0.06
CA ALA A 80 9.34 -7.11 0.55
C ALA A 80 9.44 -6.71 2.03
N VAL A 81 8.87 -5.57 2.44
CA VAL A 81 8.78 -5.18 3.86
C VAL A 81 7.88 -6.14 4.66
N LEU A 82 6.94 -6.79 3.99
CA LEU A 82 5.89 -7.61 4.60
C LEU A 82 6.07 -9.12 4.36
N ASP A 83 7.16 -9.54 3.73
CA ASP A 83 7.35 -10.93 3.27
C ASP A 83 7.41 -11.95 4.43
N GLU A 84 8.06 -11.58 5.53
CA GLU A 84 8.17 -12.37 6.76
C GLU A 84 6.86 -12.44 7.56
N LEU A 85 5.82 -11.69 7.18
CA LEU A 85 4.51 -11.82 7.82
C LEU A 85 3.85 -13.16 7.44
N PRO A 86 3.17 -13.83 8.40
CA PRO A 86 2.34 -14.99 8.09
C PRO A 86 1.28 -14.66 7.03
N ALA A 87 0.86 -15.67 6.26
CA ALA A 87 -0.14 -15.49 5.20
C ALA A 87 -1.44 -14.83 5.70
N ALA A 88 -1.87 -15.12 6.93
CA ALA A 88 -3.05 -14.51 7.53
C ALA A 88 -2.92 -12.99 7.75
N GLU A 89 -1.72 -12.51 8.02
CA GLU A 89 -1.42 -11.08 8.19
C GLU A 89 -1.30 -10.38 6.83
N ARG A 90 -0.65 -11.02 5.86
CA ARG A 90 -0.58 -10.51 4.47
C ARG A 90 -1.97 -10.37 3.85
N ALA A 91 -2.87 -11.31 4.16
CA ALA A 91 -4.26 -11.28 3.70
C ALA A 91 -5.09 -10.09 4.22
N LYS A 92 -4.61 -9.36 5.23
CA LYS A 92 -5.25 -8.13 5.72
C LYS A 92 -4.96 -6.92 4.83
N VAL A 93 -3.91 -6.98 4.02
CA VAL A 93 -3.42 -5.85 3.24
C VAL A 93 -4.19 -5.72 1.92
N TRP A 94 -4.60 -4.50 1.63
CA TRP A 94 -5.31 -4.06 0.44
C TRP A 94 -4.53 -2.92 -0.20
N PHE A 95 -3.94 -3.18 -1.36
CA PHE A 95 -3.30 -2.14 -2.16
C PHE A 95 -4.35 -1.19 -2.75
N ILE A 96 -4.14 0.12 -2.62
CA ILE A 96 -5.04 1.21 -3.06
C ILE A 96 -4.25 2.34 -3.76
N HIS A 97 -4.95 3.37 -4.22
CA HIS A 97 -4.34 4.60 -4.76
C HIS A 97 -3.44 4.39 -5.99
N PHE A 98 -3.89 3.58 -6.94
CA PHE A 98 -3.10 3.26 -8.14
C PHE A 98 -2.93 4.46 -9.07
N ASN A 99 -1.72 4.64 -9.60
CA ASN A 99 -1.53 5.44 -10.79
C ASN A 99 -2.13 4.73 -12.02
N HIS A 100 -2.52 5.49 -13.05
CA HIS A 100 -3.03 4.91 -14.30
C HIS A 100 -2.02 4.03 -15.04
N SER A 101 -0.72 4.18 -14.77
CA SER A 101 0.34 3.31 -15.29
C SER A 101 0.41 1.94 -14.62
N ASN A 102 -0.24 1.77 -13.47
CA ASN A 102 0.00 0.63 -12.61
C ASN A 102 -0.58 -0.66 -13.22
N PRO A 103 0.24 -1.71 -13.43
CA PRO A 103 -0.20 -2.96 -14.05
C PRO A 103 -1.24 -3.71 -13.20
N LEU A 104 -1.40 -3.37 -11.92
CA LEU A 104 -2.42 -3.95 -11.04
C LEU A 104 -3.85 -3.54 -11.44
N LEU A 105 -4.01 -2.51 -12.27
CA LEU A 105 -5.30 -2.12 -12.84
C LEU A 105 -5.84 -3.18 -13.82
N ASP A 106 -4.97 -3.97 -14.45
CA ASP A 106 -5.38 -5.15 -15.21
C ASP A 106 -5.36 -6.38 -14.31
N ALA A 107 -6.54 -6.92 -14.01
CA ALA A 107 -6.67 -8.08 -13.14
C ALA A 107 -5.96 -9.34 -13.68
N ASN A 108 -5.71 -9.41 -14.99
CA ASN A 108 -5.05 -10.55 -15.63
C ASN A 108 -3.54 -10.37 -15.79
N SER A 109 -2.97 -9.21 -15.44
CA SER A 109 -1.53 -8.98 -15.57
C SER A 109 -0.71 -9.93 -14.68
N GLU A 110 0.52 -10.22 -15.10
CA GLU A 110 1.45 -11.02 -14.28
C GLU A 110 1.69 -10.38 -12.91
N ALA A 111 1.75 -9.05 -12.85
CA ALA A 111 1.86 -8.29 -11.60
C ALA A 111 0.66 -8.54 -10.67
N SER A 112 -0.57 -8.47 -11.20
CA SER A 112 -1.79 -8.76 -10.45
C SER A 112 -1.83 -10.19 -9.91
N GLN A 113 -1.37 -11.15 -10.72
CA GLN A 113 -1.29 -12.55 -10.30
C GLN A 113 -0.26 -12.72 -9.18
N ALA A 114 0.95 -12.18 -9.33
CA ALA A 114 2.01 -12.26 -8.33
C ALA A 114 1.60 -11.66 -6.97
N VAL A 115 0.90 -10.52 -6.97
CA VAL A 115 0.39 -9.90 -5.73
C VAL A 115 -0.60 -10.82 -5.02
N ARG A 116 -1.54 -11.43 -5.75
CA ARG A 116 -2.53 -12.35 -5.18
C ARG A 116 -1.91 -13.66 -4.70
N GLU A 117 -0.96 -14.21 -5.45
CA GLU A 117 -0.22 -15.43 -5.08
C GLU A 117 0.61 -15.23 -3.80
N ALA A 118 1.15 -14.03 -3.59
CA ALA A 118 1.83 -13.68 -2.34
C ALA A 118 0.86 -13.49 -1.15
N GLY A 119 -0.45 -13.52 -1.39
CA GLY A 119 -1.50 -13.48 -0.37
C GLY A 119 -2.02 -12.09 -0.04
N TYR A 120 -1.81 -11.10 -0.91
CA TYR A 120 -2.30 -9.74 -0.75
C TYR A 120 -3.57 -9.48 -1.57
N ASN A 121 -4.29 -8.41 -1.24
CA ASN A 121 -5.47 -7.97 -1.99
C ASN A 121 -5.16 -6.72 -2.83
N ILE A 122 -5.82 -6.63 -3.98
CA ILE A 122 -5.81 -5.45 -4.86
C ILE A 122 -7.21 -4.85 -4.78
N ALA A 123 -7.33 -3.61 -4.29
CA ALA A 123 -8.63 -2.97 -4.23
C ALA A 123 -9.14 -2.60 -5.63
N VAL A 124 -10.46 -2.67 -5.80
CA VAL A 124 -11.16 -2.19 -6.99
C VAL A 124 -12.27 -1.24 -6.57
N GLU A 125 -12.82 -0.49 -7.53
CA GLU A 125 -13.98 0.36 -7.25
C GLU A 125 -15.13 -0.47 -6.66
N GLY A 126 -15.76 0.05 -5.60
CA GLY A 126 -16.88 -0.60 -4.94
C GLY A 126 -16.51 -1.64 -3.87
N VAL A 127 -15.23 -1.88 -3.59
CA VAL A 127 -14.81 -2.69 -2.43
C VAL A 127 -15.41 -2.11 -1.14
N ARG A 128 -15.98 -3.00 -0.31
CA ARG A 128 -16.54 -2.66 1.00
C ARG A 128 -15.94 -3.57 2.07
N LEU A 129 -15.27 -2.96 3.05
CA LEU A 129 -14.70 -3.63 4.22
C LEU A 129 -15.49 -3.18 5.44
N GLY A 130 -16.08 -4.12 6.18
CA GLY A 130 -16.84 -3.80 7.39
C GLY A 130 -15.91 -3.58 8.58
N LEU A 131 -16.11 -2.50 9.32
CA LEU A 131 -15.40 -2.16 10.56
C LEU A 131 -16.26 -2.50 11.79
#